data_AF-A0AAU9CVS5-F1
#
_entry.id   AF-A0AAU9CVS5-F1
#
_cell.length_a   1.000
_cell.length_b   1.000
_cell.length_c   1.000
_cell.angle_alpha   90.00
_cell.angle_beta   90.00
_cell.angle_gamma   90.00
#
_symmetry.space_group_name_H-M   'P 1'
#
loop_
_entity.id
_entity.type
_entity.pdbx_description
1 polymer ?
#
loop_
_entity_poly.entity_id
_entity_poly.type
_entity_poly.pdbx_seq_one_letter_code
_entity_poly.pdbx_strand_id
1 'polypeptide(L)'
;MNNIRPITFAEVRGRRALDRAGKSDKGAVLISIRPEYVRRIFSGKKRYEFRKKDCGRGVTEFFVYETAPRSAVIGKFRSLVRLSGSPEFVWELTKDFAGIGKDEFFRYFEGCETAWAFRIEGAERFRRPRPLSDFGVSWPPQNFQYVDFPEVSK
;
A
#
# COMPACT_ATOMS: atom_id res chain seq x y z
N MET A 1 15.80 30.11 -43.85
CA MET A 1 14.78 29.05 -43.79
C MET A 1 15.34 27.92 -42.94
N ASN A 2 14.57 27.51 -41.93
CA ASN A 2 15.04 26.82 -40.72
C ASN A 2 15.63 25.44 -40.97
N ASN A 3 16.86 25.22 -40.49
CA ASN A 3 17.54 23.94 -40.51
C ASN A 3 17.30 23.24 -39.16
N ILE A 4 16.22 22.45 -39.07
CA ILE A 4 15.90 21.68 -37.87
C ILE A 4 16.70 20.38 -37.91
N ARG A 5 17.70 20.25 -37.03
CA ARG A 5 18.42 18.99 -36.83
C ARG A 5 17.50 17.97 -36.15
N PRO A 6 17.46 16.70 -36.59
CA PRO A 6 16.70 15.67 -35.90
C PRO A 6 17.35 15.38 -34.55
N ILE A 7 16.55 15.40 -33.49
CA ILE A 7 16.98 15.06 -32.13
C ILE A 7 17.22 13.55 -32.09
N THR A 8 18.40 13.15 -31.64
CA THR A 8 18.75 11.73 -31.55
C THR A 8 18.10 11.10 -30.31
N PHE A 9 17.76 9.80 -30.37
CA PHE A 9 17.09 9.07 -29.26
C PHE A 9 17.87 9.11 -27.93
N ALA A 10 19.17 9.44 -27.96
CA ALA A 10 20.02 9.63 -26.78
C ALA A 10 19.75 10.97 -26.06
N GLU A 11 19.41 12.04 -26.79
CA GLU A 11 19.17 13.38 -26.24
C GLU A 11 17.82 13.48 -25.52
N VAL A 12 16.85 12.65 -25.89
CA VAL A 12 15.56 12.52 -25.18
C VAL A 12 15.75 11.83 -23.81
N ARG A 13 16.75 10.97 -23.67
CA ARG A 13 17.07 10.29 -22.39
C ARG A 13 17.90 11.15 -21.44
N GLY A 14 18.51 12.25 -21.91
CA GLY A 14 19.36 13.14 -21.12
C GLY A 14 18.64 14.13 -20.20
N ARG A 15 17.31 14.29 -20.28
CA ARG A 15 16.56 15.29 -19.47
C ARG A 15 15.73 14.72 -18.31
N ARG A 16 15.81 13.42 -18.03
CA ARG A 16 15.12 12.78 -16.89
C ARG A 16 16.03 12.08 -15.89
N ALA A 17 17.35 12.25 -16.01
CA ALA A 17 18.31 11.44 -15.25
C ALA A 17 19.23 12.22 -14.29
N LEU A 18 19.06 13.54 -14.09
CA LEU A 18 19.99 14.31 -13.25
C LEU A 18 19.38 15.21 -12.14
N ASP A 19 18.07 15.19 -11.91
CA ASP A 19 17.44 16.02 -10.84
C ASP A 19 16.77 15.22 -9.69
N ARG A 20 17.15 13.96 -9.46
CA ARG A 20 16.63 13.20 -8.30
C ARG A 20 17.71 12.52 -7.47
N ALA A 21 18.86 13.16 -7.32
CA ALA A 21 19.75 12.89 -6.19
C ALA A 21 19.29 13.77 -5.01
N GLY A 22 18.30 13.31 -4.23
CA GLY A 22 17.84 14.07 -3.05
C GLY A 22 16.39 13.89 -2.58
N LYS A 23 15.63 12.90 -3.06
CA LYS A 23 14.31 12.55 -2.51
C LYS A 23 14.20 11.03 -2.46
N SER A 24 14.06 10.44 -1.28
CA SER A 24 13.64 9.05 -1.16
C SER A 24 12.28 8.92 -1.86
N ASP A 25 12.20 8.17 -2.96
CA ASP A 25 10.97 7.98 -3.71
C ASP A 25 10.04 7.08 -2.87
N LYS A 26 9.33 7.68 -1.91
CA LYS A 26 8.35 7.01 -1.08
C LYS A 26 7.11 6.76 -1.93
N GLY A 27 6.97 5.53 -2.40
CA GLY A 27 5.79 5.08 -3.14
C GLY A 27 4.59 4.91 -2.23
N ALA A 28 3.39 5.08 -2.81
CA ALA A 28 2.13 4.82 -2.16
C ALA A 28 1.32 3.78 -2.93
N VAL A 29 0.55 2.99 -2.19
CA VAL A 29 -0.40 2.03 -2.76
C VAL A 29 -1.78 2.19 -2.14
N LEU A 30 -2.80 1.87 -2.92
CA LEU A 30 -4.16 1.69 -2.46
C LEU A 30 -4.45 0.19 -2.31
N ILE A 31 -5.03 -0.18 -1.17
CA ILE A 31 -5.41 -1.55 -0.85
C ILE A 31 -6.88 -1.65 -0.44
N SER A 32 -7.53 -2.73 -0.83
CA SER A 32 -8.90 -3.05 -0.42
C SER A 32 -8.89 -3.89 0.86
N ILE A 33 -9.70 -3.50 1.86
CA ILE A 33 -9.81 -4.16 3.16
C ILE A 33 -11.28 -4.29 3.55
N ARG A 34 -11.67 -5.45 4.10
CA ARG A 34 -13.03 -5.68 4.61
C ARG A 34 -13.32 -4.83 5.87
N PRO A 35 -14.58 -4.39 6.09
CA PRO A 35 -14.95 -3.49 7.19
C PRO A 35 -14.49 -3.95 8.57
N GLU A 36 -14.52 -5.25 8.85
CA GLU A 36 -14.09 -5.81 10.14
C GLU A 36 -12.61 -5.56 10.44
N TYR A 37 -11.71 -5.69 9.45
CA TYR A 37 -10.29 -5.42 9.67
C TYR A 37 -10.00 -3.93 9.67
N VAL A 38 -10.71 -3.14 8.86
CA VAL A 38 -10.66 -1.67 8.93
C VAL A 38 -10.94 -1.20 10.36
N ARG A 39 -12.00 -1.69 11.00
CA ARG A 39 -12.28 -1.36 12.42
C ARG A 39 -11.12 -1.75 13.35
N ARG A 40 -10.49 -2.90 13.13
CA ARG A 40 -9.37 -3.36 13.97
C ARG A 40 -8.09 -2.55 13.74
N ILE A 41 -7.82 -2.10 12.52
CA ILE A 41 -6.69 -1.23 12.16
C ILE A 41 -6.82 0.11 12.89
N PHE A 42 -7.94 0.82 12.68
CA PHE A 42 -8.11 2.16 13.23
C PHE A 42 -8.42 2.20 14.74
N SER A 43 -8.71 1.06 15.36
CA SER A 43 -8.76 0.94 16.83
C SER A 43 -7.43 0.53 17.45
N GLY A 44 -6.39 0.29 16.64
CA GLY A 44 -5.07 -0.16 17.09
C GLY A 44 -4.98 -1.65 17.47
N LYS A 45 -6.08 -2.40 17.38
CA LYS A 45 -6.11 -3.84 17.68
C LYS A 45 -5.36 -4.69 16.65
N LYS A 46 -5.32 -4.24 15.39
CA LYS A 46 -4.56 -4.87 14.30
C LYS A 46 -3.37 -3.98 13.98
N ARG A 47 -2.15 -4.46 14.25
CA ARG A 47 -0.90 -3.70 14.02
C ARG A 47 -0.07 -4.24 12.86
N TYR A 48 -0.58 -5.26 12.17
CA TYR A 48 0.01 -5.80 10.94
C TYR A 48 -1.06 -5.97 9.87
N GLU A 49 -0.77 -5.54 8.65
CA GLU A 49 -1.53 -5.87 7.44
C GLU A 49 -0.87 -7.05 6.73
N PHE A 50 -1.65 -8.07 6.40
CA PHE A 50 -1.14 -9.30 5.79
C PHE A 50 -1.52 -9.39 4.31
N ARG A 51 -0.57 -9.76 3.46
CA ARG A 51 -0.79 -9.91 2.01
C ARG A 51 -0.05 -11.11 1.45
N LYS A 52 -0.61 -11.73 0.41
CA LYS A 52 0.05 -12.79 -0.37
C LYS A 52 1.13 -12.26 -1.31
N LYS A 53 1.05 -10.98 -1.70
CA LYS A 53 1.99 -10.34 -2.62
C LYS A 53 2.63 -9.12 -1.98
N ASP A 54 3.89 -8.90 -2.34
CA ASP A 54 4.63 -7.69 -2.01
C ASP A 54 4.26 -6.52 -2.92
N CYS A 55 4.35 -5.30 -2.40
CA CYS A 55 4.21 -4.03 -3.10
C CYS A 55 5.55 -3.29 -3.33
N GLY A 56 6.69 -3.91 -3.09
CA GLY A 56 8.02 -3.35 -3.36
C GLY A 56 8.59 -2.52 -2.21
N ARG A 57 9.93 -2.42 -2.16
CA ARG A 57 10.65 -1.77 -1.03
C ARG A 57 10.46 -0.26 -0.95
N GLY A 58 10.09 0.40 -2.04
CA GLY A 58 9.85 1.85 -2.06
C GLY A 58 8.50 2.27 -1.45
N VAL A 59 7.57 1.33 -1.26
CA VAL A 59 6.23 1.65 -0.77
C VAL A 59 6.24 1.79 0.75
N THR A 60 5.82 2.96 1.22
CA THR A 60 5.75 3.26 2.66
C THR A 60 4.39 3.77 3.10
N GLU A 61 3.51 4.16 2.17
CA GLU A 61 2.19 4.71 2.44
C GLU A 61 1.10 3.80 1.83
N PHE A 62 0.09 3.48 2.64
CA PHE A 62 -1.00 2.57 2.27
C PHE A 62 -2.34 3.29 2.45
N PHE A 63 -3.01 3.58 1.34
CA PHE A 63 -4.39 4.06 1.33
C PHE A 63 -5.36 2.89 1.49
N VAL A 64 -6.32 3.06 2.40
CA VAL A 64 -7.26 2.00 2.76
C VAL A 64 -8.61 2.26 2.12
N TYR A 65 -8.94 1.45 1.12
CA TYR A 65 -10.30 1.31 0.61
C TYR A 65 -11.06 0.30 1.47
N GLU A 66 -12.13 0.74 2.12
CA GLU A 66 -13.07 -0.15 2.80
C GLU A 66 -14.09 -0.67 1.79
N THR A 67 -14.22 -1.99 1.70
CA THR A 67 -15.21 -2.61 0.80
C THR A 67 -16.65 -2.32 1.25
N ALA A 68 -17.64 -2.89 0.55
CA ALA A 68 -19.05 -2.74 0.89
C ALA A 68 -19.33 -2.99 2.39
N PRO A 69 -20.27 -2.25 3.01
CA PRO A 69 -21.20 -1.32 2.37
C PRO A 69 -20.68 0.11 2.16
N ARG A 70 -19.51 0.48 2.70
CA ARG A 70 -19.02 1.87 2.60
C ARG A 70 -18.42 2.18 1.24
N SER A 71 -17.67 1.25 0.67
CA SER A 71 -17.15 1.32 -0.71
C SER A 71 -16.36 2.61 -1.01
N ALA A 72 -15.47 3.03 -0.11
CA ALA A 72 -14.72 4.28 -0.22
C ALA A 72 -13.31 4.18 0.37
N VAL A 73 -12.43 5.10 -0.01
CA VAL A 73 -11.12 5.28 0.63
C VAL A 73 -11.30 6.10 1.90
N ILE A 74 -10.98 5.52 3.04
CA ILE A 74 -11.38 6.06 4.37
C ILE A 74 -10.22 6.56 5.20
N GLY A 75 -8.98 6.34 4.76
CA GLY A 75 -7.80 6.71 5.52
C GLY A 75 -6.55 6.09 4.94
N LYS A 76 -5.48 6.15 5.73
CA LYS A 76 -4.18 5.60 5.37
C LYS A 76 -3.39 5.16 6.59
N PHE A 77 -2.32 4.43 6.36
CA PHE A 77 -1.28 4.15 7.34
C PHE A 77 0.07 4.06 6.67
N ARG A 78 1.13 4.10 7.47
CA ARG A 78 2.51 3.90 7.02
C ARG A 78 3.04 2.55 7.47
N SER A 79 3.98 2.01 6.69
CA SER A 79 4.72 0.81 7.06
C SER A 79 6.19 0.97 6.69
N LEU A 80 7.04 1.21 7.68
CA LEU A 80 8.49 1.20 7.51
C LEU A 80 9.11 -0.17 7.75
N VAL A 81 8.39 -1.04 8.47
CA VAL A 81 8.82 -2.40 8.80
C VAL A 81 7.95 -3.40 8.03
N ARG A 82 8.60 -4.28 7.27
CA ARG A 82 7.98 -5.40 6.57
C ARG A 82 8.68 -6.70 6.90
N LEU A 83 7.90 -7.76 7.04
CA LEU A 83 8.36 -9.12 7.30
C LEU A 83 7.87 -10.04 6.19
N SER A 84 8.66 -11.06 5.89
CA SER A 84 8.26 -12.17 5.01
C SER A 84 8.90 -13.47 5.44
N GLY A 85 8.20 -14.55 5.14
CA GLY A 85 8.65 -15.92 5.32
C GLY A 85 7.47 -16.86 5.13
N SER A 86 7.60 -18.08 5.63
CA SER A 86 6.45 -19.00 5.67
C SER A 86 5.30 -18.42 6.50
N PRO A 87 4.05 -18.81 6.25
CA PRO A 87 2.92 -18.41 7.07
C PRO A 87 3.13 -18.68 8.57
N GLU A 88 3.73 -19.80 8.94
CA GLU A 88 4.06 -20.16 10.32
C GLU A 88 5.04 -19.17 10.94
N PHE A 89 6.13 -18.86 10.23
CA PHE A 89 7.13 -17.92 10.70
C PHE A 89 6.55 -16.51 10.89
N VAL A 90 5.79 -16.04 9.91
CA VAL A 90 5.14 -14.72 10.00
C VAL A 90 4.10 -14.68 11.12
N TRP A 91 3.33 -15.76 11.30
CA TRP A 91 2.36 -15.86 12.39
C TRP A 91 3.04 -15.77 13.75
N GLU A 92 4.08 -16.57 14.00
CA GLU A 92 4.76 -16.58 15.30
C GLU A 92 5.32 -15.20 15.68
N LEU A 93 5.83 -14.44 14.71
CA LEU A 93 6.34 -13.09 14.93
C LEU A 93 5.27 -12.03 15.15
N THR A 94 4.03 -12.27 14.71
CA THR A 94 2.99 -11.22 14.64
C THR A 94 1.72 -11.52 15.43
N LYS A 95 1.53 -12.76 15.90
CA LYS A 95 0.28 -13.27 16.50
C LYS A 95 -0.30 -12.38 17.60
N ASP A 96 0.53 -11.83 18.48
CA ASP A 96 0.09 -10.99 19.60
C ASP A 96 -0.52 -9.64 19.15
N PHE A 97 -0.26 -9.24 17.90
CA PHE A 97 -0.72 -7.99 17.31
C PHE A 97 -1.39 -8.16 15.94
N ALA A 98 -1.70 -9.41 15.55
CA ALA A 98 -2.25 -9.75 14.24
C ALA A 98 -3.67 -9.18 14.02
N GLY A 99 -4.41 -8.98 15.11
CA GLY A 99 -5.79 -8.51 15.09
C GLY A 99 -6.73 -9.44 14.30
N ILE A 100 -6.35 -10.70 14.11
CA ILE A 100 -7.16 -11.76 13.48
C ILE A 100 -6.87 -13.08 14.19
N GLY A 101 -7.78 -14.05 14.08
CA GLY A 101 -7.59 -15.38 14.66
C GLY A 101 -6.55 -16.20 13.90
N LYS A 102 -5.96 -17.21 14.57
CA LYS A 102 -5.00 -18.14 13.96
C LYS A 102 -5.59 -18.85 12.75
N ASP A 103 -6.78 -19.44 12.89
CA ASP A 103 -7.44 -20.18 11.80
C ASP A 103 -7.78 -19.26 10.62
N GLU A 104 -8.15 -18.02 10.90
CA GLU A 104 -8.44 -17.01 9.88
C GLU A 104 -7.18 -16.67 9.08
N PHE A 105 -6.04 -16.50 9.77
CA PHE A 105 -4.74 -16.25 9.16
C PHE A 105 -4.30 -17.43 8.28
N PHE A 106 -4.29 -18.66 8.82
CA PHE A 106 -3.81 -19.82 8.07
C PHE A 106 -4.72 -20.20 6.91
N ARG A 107 -6.05 -20.03 7.05
CA ARG A 107 -6.98 -20.18 5.93
C ARG A 107 -6.73 -19.14 4.84
N TYR A 108 -6.44 -17.90 5.22
CA TYR A 108 -6.11 -16.87 4.24
C TYR A 108 -4.85 -17.23 3.44
N PHE A 109 -3.83 -17.81 4.08
CA PHE A 109 -2.57 -18.21 3.46
C PHE A 109 -2.50 -19.67 2.99
N GLU A 110 -3.63 -20.38 2.92
CA GLU A 110 -3.67 -21.75 2.41
C GLU A 110 -3.03 -21.85 1.02
N GLY A 111 -2.16 -22.85 0.84
CA GLY A 111 -1.40 -23.07 -0.39
C GLY A 111 -0.32 -22.01 -0.70
N CYS A 112 -0.01 -21.08 0.22
CA CYS A 112 1.00 -20.04 0.01
C CYS A 112 2.31 -20.41 0.73
N GLU A 113 3.42 -20.42 0.00
CA GLU A 113 4.76 -20.60 0.60
C GLU A 113 5.28 -19.36 1.33
N THR A 114 4.74 -18.18 0.96
CA THR A 114 5.19 -16.89 1.51
C THR A 114 4.01 -16.05 1.96
N ALA A 115 4.12 -15.52 3.18
CA ALA A 115 3.27 -14.47 3.72
C ALA A 115 4.05 -13.16 3.85
N TRP A 116 3.40 -12.03 3.56
CA TRP A 116 3.92 -10.69 3.83
C TRP A 116 3.16 -10.06 4.98
N ALA A 117 3.88 -9.44 5.91
CA ALA A 117 3.31 -8.63 6.98
C ALA A 117 3.90 -7.22 6.97
N PHE A 118 3.03 -6.21 6.91
CA PHE A 118 3.37 -4.79 6.92
C PHE A 118 2.96 -4.21 8.27
N ARG A 119 3.92 -3.69 9.03
CA ARG A 119 3.63 -3.09 10.33
C ARG A 119 2.87 -1.79 10.12
N ILE A 120 1.73 -1.66 10.79
CA ILE A 120 0.85 -0.51 10.68
C ILE A 120 1.32 0.56 11.68
N GLU A 121 1.67 1.72 11.16
CA GLU A 121 2.13 2.88 11.92
C GLU A 121 1.38 4.13 11.47
N GLY A 122 0.99 4.98 12.42
CA GLY A 122 0.31 6.25 12.12
C GLY A 122 -1.01 6.09 11.35
N ALA A 123 -1.80 5.04 11.64
CA ALA A 123 -3.09 4.83 10.99
C ALA A 123 -4.04 6.01 11.28
N GLU A 124 -4.46 6.71 10.23
CA GLU A 124 -5.31 7.90 10.32
C GLU A 124 -6.51 7.81 9.38
N ARG A 125 -7.68 8.18 9.91
CA ARG A 125 -8.91 8.27 9.11
C ARG A 125 -8.99 9.63 8.44
N PHE A 126 -9.46 9.66 7.21
CA PHE A 126 -9.84 10.92 6.57
C PHE A 126 -11.08 11.50 7.25
N ARG A 127 -11.12 12.83 7.33
CA ARG A 127 -12.30 13.57 7.79
C ARG A 127 -13.55 13.22 6.98
N ARG A 128 -13.40 12.99 5.68
CA ARG A 128 -14.46 12.52 4.78
C ARG A 128 -13.92 11.36 3.94
N PRO A 129 -14.66 10.24 3.81
CA PRO A 129 -14.34 9.20 2.84
C PRO A 129 -14.24 9.78 1.43
N ARG A 130 -13.32 9.24 0.62
CA ARG A 130 -13.04 9.69 -0.74
C ARG A 130 -13.36 8.58 -1.75
N PRO A 131 -13.85 8.91 -2.95
CA PRO A 131 -14.04 7.93 -4.01
C PRO A 131 -12.68 7.42 -4.54
N LEU A 132 -12.69 6.26 -5.20
CA LEU A 132 -11.48 5.70 -5.82
C LEU A 132 -10.91 6.61 -6.92
N SER A 133 -11.77 7.37 -7.60
CA SER A 133 -11.40 8.31 -8.67
C SER A 133 -10.40 9.38 -8.22
N ASP A 134 -10.44 9.80 -6.95
CA ASP A 134 -9.50 10.76 -6.37
C ASP A 134 -8.05 10.22 -6.37
N PHE A 135 -7.88 8.91 -6.54
CA PHE A 135 -6.62 8.20 -6.55
C PHE A 135 -6.25 7.67 -7.95
N GLY A 136 -7.01 8.04 -8.99
CA GLY A 136 -6.83 7.50 -10.34
C GLY A 136 -7.19 6.01 -10.45
N VAL A 137 -8.05 5.51 -9.56
CA VAL A 137 -8.47 4.11 -9.51
C VAL A 137 -9.94 3.99 -9.92
N SER A 138 -10.26 3.08 -10.84
CA SER A 138 -11.65 2.86 -11.29
C SER A 138 -12.35 1.74 -10.52
N TRP A 139 -11.59 0.74 -10.04
CA TRP A 139 -12.12 -0.45 -9.36
C TRP A 139 -11.26 -0.82 -8.15
N PRO A 140 -11.85 -1.36 -7.07
CA PRO A 140 -11.07 -1.77 -5.89
C PRO A 140 -9.99 -2.79 -6.27
N PRO A 141 -8.72 -2.60 -5.91
CA PRO A 141 -7.66 -3.52 -6.27
C PRO A 141 -7.79 -4.83 -5.49
N GLN A 142 -7.54 -5.95 -6.17
CA GLN A 142 -7.51 -7.28 -5.55
C GLN A 142 -6.28 -7.45 -4.64
N ASN A 143 -5.11 -6.97 -5.08
CA ASN A 143 -3.86 -7.00 -4.30
C ASN A 143 -3.52 -5.60 -3.79
N PHE A 144 -3.13 -4.71 -4.68
CA PHE A 144 -2.87 -3.29 -4.45
C PHE A 144 -2.82 -2.56 -5.80
N GLN A 145 -2.88 -1.24 -5.79
CA GLN A 145 -2.60 -0.40 -6.96
C GLN A 145 -1.68 0.75 -6.54
N TYR A 146 -0.62 1.01 -7.31
CA TYR A 146 0.22 2.18 -7.08
C TYR A 146 -0.58 3.45 -7.37
N VAL A 147 -0.44 4.45 -6.52
CA VAL A 147 -1.15 5.72 -6.65
C VAL A 147 -0.19 6.88 -6.44
N ASP A 148 -0.30 7.89 -7.29
CA ASP A 148 0.35 9.18 -7.09
C ASP A 148 -0.56 10.00 -6.17
N PHE A 149 -0.19 10.11 -4.89
CA PHE A 149 -0.94 10.93 -3.96
C PHE A 149 -0.10 12.14 -3.56
N PRO A 150 -0.46 13.37 -3.99
CA PRO A 150 0.20 14.56 -3.47
C PRO A 150 -0.06 14.61 -1.96
N GLU A 151 0.99 14.81 -1.16
CA GLU A 151 0.82 15.03 0.28
C GLU A 151 -0.19 16.17 0.47
N VAL A 152 -1.39 15.84 0.95
CA VAL A 152 -2.40 16.85 1.24
C VAL A 152 -1.92 17.55 2.51
N SER A 153 -1.57 18.83 2.38
CA SER A 153 -1.30 19.72 3.51
C SER A 153 -2.44 19.59 4.53
N LYS A 154 -2.05 19.35 5.78
CA LYS A 154 -2.91 19.12 6.95
C LYS A 154 -4.11 20.06 7.04
#